data_AF-A0AAV2CE65-F1
#
_entry.id   AF-A0AAV2CE65-F1
#
_cell.length_a   1.000
_cell.length_b   1.000
_cell.length_c   1.000
_cell.angle_alpha   90.00
_cell.angle_beta   90.00
_cell.angle_gamma   90.00
#
_symmetry.space_group_name_H-M   'P 1'
#
loop_
_entity.id
_entity.type
_entity.pdbx_description
1 polymer ?
#
loop_
_entity_poly.entity_id
_entity_poly.type
_entity_poly.pdbx_seq_one_letter_code
_entity_poly.pdbx_strand_id
1 'polypeptide(L)'
;MIIFKTAKGNRVTFVVGACETQNVNVFVLPYFGLAEGSYVTAKDMWAQMVKEGQFNRENFNSFSVSWSSRKVKFKKGSSYNRIYTKFYGTSERAAQKLVHDSLTSYKNWEEEIEKWQNPILKDERLPEWYKFTLFNEL
;
A
#
# COMPACT_ATOMS: atom_id res chain seq x y z
N MET A 1 0.43 5.70 11.04
CA MET A 1 1.49 4.67 10.90
C MET A 1 1.17 3.56 11.89
N ILE A 2 0.97 2.32 11.40
CA ILE A 2 0.59 1.19 12.25
C ILE A 2 1.81 0.26 12.38
N ILE A 3 2.20 -0.08 13.61
CA ILE A 3 3.30 -1.01 13.87
C ILE A 3 2.72 -2.31 14.41
N PHE A 4 3.01 -3.42 13.74
CA PHE A 4 2.61 -4.76 14.15
C PHE A 4 3.83 -5.61 14.48
N LYS A 5 3.71 -6.48 15.48
CA LYS A 5 4.71 -7.50 15.79
C LYS A 5 4.13 -8.87 15.47
N THR A 6 4.72 -9.53 14.48
CA THR A 6 4.31 -10.90 14.10
C THR A 6 4.57 -11.89 15.23
N ALA A 7 3.84 -13.01 15.24
CA ALA A 7 4.02 -14.11 16.20
C ALA A 7 5.47 -14.64 16.27
N LYS A 8 6.26 -14.45 15.20
CA LYS A 8 7.70 -14.81 15.12
C LYS A 8 8.65 -13.69 15.57
N GLY A 9 8.11 -12.65 16.23
CA GLY A 9 8.85 -11.52 16.77
C GLY A 9 9.38 -10.52 15.73
N ASN A 10 9.01 -10.63 14.45
CA ASN A 10 9.39 -9.64 13.43
C ASN A 10 8.49 -8.42 13.53
N ARG A 11 9.09 -7.23 13.61
CA ARG A 11 8.37 -5.95 13.54
C ARG A 11 8.08 -5.61 12.07
N VAL A 12 6.83 -5.31 11.78
CA VAL A 12 6.33 -4.88 10.48
C VAL A 12 5.65 -3.53 10.67
N THR A 13 6.00 -2.56 9.82
CA THR A 13 5.35 -1.25 9.82
C THR A 13 4.47 -1.15 8.58
N PHE A 14 3.20 -0.83 8.79
CA PHE A 14 2.23 -0.53 7.73
C PHE A 14 1.97 0.97 7.69
N VAL A 15 1.92 1.52 6.49
CA VAL A 15 1.56 2.92 6.25
C VAL A 15 0.54 2.94 5.14
N VAL A 16 -0.56 3.66 5.39
CA VAL A 16 -1.51 4.07 4.37
C VAL A 16 -1.35 5.57 4.23
N GLY A 17 -1.23 6.05 3.00
CA GLY A 17 -1.16 7.47 2.69
C GLY A 17 -2.10 7.83 1.54
N ALA A 18 -2.52 9.08 1.53
CA ALA A 18 -3.32 9.69 0.48
C ALA A 18 -2.68 11.03 0.11
N CYS A 19 -2.82 11.43 -1.16
CA CYS A 19 -2.39 12.75 -1.62
C CYS A 19 -3.56 13.74 -1.51
N GLU A 20 -3.35 14.86 -0.82
CA GLU A 20 -4.33 15.94 -0.68
C GLU A 20 -4.38 16.77 -1.98
N THR A 21 -5.59 17.08 -2.47
CA THR A 21 -5.78 17.95 -3.65
C THR A 21 -6.84 19.02 -3.34
N GLN A 22 -7.03 19.99 -4.25
CA GLN A 22 -7.94 21.13 -4.06
C GLN A 22 -9.37 20.76 -3.61
N ASN A 23 -9.81 19.52 -3.87
CA ASN A 23 -11.16 19.02 -3.54
C ASN A 23 -11.17 17.83 -2.57
N VAL A 24 -10.00 17.38 -2.08
CA VAL A 24 -9.88 16.23 -1.17
C VAL A 24 -9.11 16.68 0.04
N ASN A 25 -9.77 16.78 1.19
CA ASN A 25 -9.15 17.09 2.47
C ASN A 25 -8.65 15.80 3.12
N VAL A 26 -7.35 15.71 3.41
CA VAL A 26 -6.74 14.48 3.97
C VAL A 26 -6.64 14.60 5.49
N PHE A 27 -7.50 13.87 6.20
CA PHE A 27 -7.44 13.79 7.65
C PHE A 27 -6.44 12.72 8.09
N VAL A 28 -5.35 13.13 8.72
CA VAL A 28 -4.39 12.22 9.37
C VAL A 28 -4.94 11.85 10.74
N LEU A 29 -5.60 10.70 10.85
CA LEU A 29 -6.09 10.19 12.14
C LEU A 29 -5.04 9.25 12.78
N PRO A 30 -4.57 9.54 13.99
CA PRO A 30 -3.30 8.99 14.48
C PRO A 30 -3.37 7.53 14.96
N TYR A 31 -4.53 6.96 15.28
CA TYR A 31 -4.65 5.57 15.75
C TYR A 31 -6.13 5.17 15.87
N PHE A 32 -6.44 3.90 15.60
CA PHE A 32 -7.67 3.26 16.09
C PHE A 32 -7.33 1.87 16.63
N GLY A 33 -7.95 1.49 17.74
CA GLY A 33 -7.71 0.20 18.38
C GLY A 33 -8.37 -0.94 17.61
N LEU A 34 -7.66 -2.05 17.42
CA LEU A 34 -8.20 -3.29 16.83
C LEU A 34 -8.77 -4.26 17.89
N ALA A 35 -8.73 -3.88 19.17
CA ALA A 35 -9.24 -4.66 20.30
C ALA A 35 -10.19 -3.78 21.13
N GLU A 36 -11.24 -4.40 21.69
CA GLU A 36 -12.22 -3.72 22.55
C GLU A 36 -11.53 -3.17 23.80
N GLY A 37 -11.57 -1.83 23.95
CA GLY A 37 -10.89 -1.05 24.99
C GLY A 37 -11.09 0.45 24.74
N SER A 38 -10.61 1.33 25.63
CA SER A 38 -10.90 2.79 25.70
C SER A 38 -10.33 3.67 24.57
N TYR A 39 -10.32 3.15 23.34
CA TYR A 39 -9.93 3.87 22.13
C TYR A 39 -11.13 3.93 21.19
N VAL A 40 -11.21 5.01 20.41
CA VAL A 40 -12.21 5.15 19.34
C VAL A 40 -12.10 3.93 18.41
N THR A 41 -13.20 3.19 18.26
CA THR A 41 -13.23 2.00 17.43
C THR A 41 -13.47 2.36 15.97
N ALA A 42 -13.08 1.48 15.03
CA ALA A 42 -13.39 1.67 13.61
C ALA A 42 -14.91 1.83 13.34
N LYS A 43 -15.75 1.26 14.22
CA LYS A 43 -17.21 1.39 14.19
C LYS A 43 -17.68 2.80 14.56
N ASP A 44 -17.08 3.40 15.59
CA ASP A 44 -17.39 4.78 16.00
C ASP A 44 -16.95 5.78 14.92
N MET A 45 -15.80 5.53 14.30
CA MET A 45 -15.31 6.30 13.16
C MET A 45 -16.23 6.21 11.94
N TRP A 46 -16.69 4.99 11.62
CA TRP A 46 -17.64 4.77 10.53
C TRP A 46 -18.97 5.48 10.79
N ALA A 47 -19.46 5.44 12.03
CA ALA A 47 -20.69 6.14 12.43
C ALA A 47 -20.56 7.67 12.30
N GLN A 48 -19.41 8.24 12.66
CA GLN A 48 -19.12 9.67 12.45
C GLN A 48 -19.05 10.03 10.97
N MET A 49 -18.42 9.19 10.14
CA MET A 49 -18.32 9.38 8.69
C MET A 49 -19.69 9.33 7.98
N VAL A 50 -20.58 8.44 8.43
CA VAL A 50 -21.98 8.34 7.97
C VAL A 50 -22.80 9.58 8.38
N LYS A 51 -22.46 10.21 9.52
CA LYS A 51 -23.15 11.40 10.05
C LYS A 51 -22.67 12.71 9.39
N GLU A 52 -21.38 12.82 9.07
CA GLU A 52 -20.76 14.02 8.48
C GLU A 52 -20.76 14.03 6.94
N GLY A 53 -21.06 12.89 6.30
CA GLY A 53 -21.69 12.87 4.98
C GLY A 53 -20.78 12.92 3.76
N GLN A 54 -19.55 12.39 3.79
CA GLN A 54 -18.81 12.19 2.53
C GLN A 54 -17.80 11.02 2.51
N PHE A 55 -18.12 10.03 1.66
CA PHE A 55 -17.24 9.64 0.56
C PHE A 55 -17.95 10.06 -0.73
N ASN A 56 -17.46 11.09 -1.41
CA ASN A 56 -17.97 11.49 -2.72
C ASN A 56 -17.46 10.49 -3.78
N ARG A 57 -18.36 9.93 -4.59
CA ARG A 57 -18.04 8.84 -5.54
C ARG A 57 -17.42 9.30 -6.87
N GLU A 58 -17.00 10.55 -6.98
CA GLU A 58 -16.52 11.10 -8.27
C GLU A 58 -15.11 11.72 -8.25
N ASN A 59 -14.29 11.49 -7.23
CA ASN A 59 -12.87 11.87 -7.30
C ASN A 59 -11.99 10.86 -6.53
N PHE A 60 -11.65 9.75 -7.18
CA PHE A 60 -10.62 8.86 -6.66
C PHE A 60 -9.25 9.54 -6.79
N ASN A 61 -8.77 10.14 -5.70
CA ASN A 61 -7.35 10.49 -5.57
C ASN A 61 -6.53 9.23 -5.29
N SER A 62 -5.27 9.21 -5.72
CA SER A 62 -4.38 8.08 -5.52
C SER A 62 -4.15 7.80 -4.04
N PHE A 63 -4.42 6.56 -3.64
CA PHE A 63 -4.07 6.00 -2.33
C PHE A 63 -2.90 5.05 -2.50
N SER A 64 -2.06 4.97 -1.47
CA SER A 64 -0.99 3.99 -1.43
C SER A 64 -0.94 3.28 -0.08
N VAL A 65 -0.69 1.98 -0.16
CA VAL A 65 -0.42 1.12 0.98
C VAL A 65 1.01 0.60 0.84
N SER A 66 1.83 0.83 1.86
CA SER A 66 3.14 0.21 1.94
C SER A 66 3.31 -0.58 3.23
N TRP A 67 4.15 -1.61 3.15
CA TRP A 67 4.58 -2.39 4.30
C TRP A 67 6.11 -2.50 4.29
N SER A 68 6.72 -2.31 5.46
CA SER A 68 8.15 -2.55 5.64
C SER A 68 8.38 -3.63 6.68
N SER A 69 8.91 -4.76 6.20
CA SER A 69 9.42 -5.88 7.00
C SER A 69 10.90 -6.14 6.65
N ARG A 70 11.80 -5.39 7.28
CA ARG A 70 13.24 -5.32 6.95
C ARG A 70 13.93 -6.69 6.83
N LYS A 71 13.60 -7.62 7.73
CA LYS A 71 14.26 -8.93 7.85
C LYS A 71 13.34 -10.07 7.46
N VAL A 72 13.89 -11.05 6.76
CA VAL A 72 13.31 -12.38 6.56
C VAL A 72 14.06 -13.33 7.49
N LYS A 73 13.31 -14.08 8.32
CA LYS A 73 13.86 -15.14 9.17
C LYS A 73 13.48 -16.49 8.59
N PHE A 74 14.47 -17.30 8.26
CA PHE A 74 14.27 -18.69 7.84
C PHE A 74 14.21 -19.62 9.06
N LYS A 75 13.51 -20.75 8.92
CA LYS A 75 13.34 -21.74 10.01
C LYS A 75 14.68 -22.23 10.58
N LYS A 76 15.75 -22.21 9.79
CA LYS A 76 17.11 -22.64 10.16
C LYS A 76 17.91 -21.58 10.94
N GLY A 77 17.26 -20.49 11.40
CA GLY A 77 17.89 -19.43 12.21
C GLY A 77 18.59 -18.33 11.40
N SER A 78 18.81 -18.52 10.09
CA SER A 78 19.39 -17.49 9.22
C SER A 78 18.43 -16.31 9.02
N SER A 79 18.95 -15.08 9.18
CA SER A 79 18.20 -13.85 8.94
C SER A 79 18.86 -12.98 7.88
N TYR A 80 18.10 -12.55 6.88
CA TYR A 80 18.58 -11.70 5.79
C TYR A 80 17.74 -10.44 5.65
N ASN A 81 18.36 -9.37 5.17
CA ASN A 81 17.63 -8.15 4.82
C ASN A 81 16.97 -8.30 3.44
N ARG A 82 15.75 -7.79 3.28
CA ARG A 82 15.05 -7.78 1.99
C ARG A 82 15.72 -6.79 1.03
N ILE A 83 15.72 -7.09 -0.27
CA ILE A 83 16.43 -6.28 -1.29
C ILE A 83 16.05 -4.80 -1.24
N TYR A 84 14.78 -4.47 -1.04
CA TYR A 84 14.31 -3.07 -0.99
C TYR A 84 15.01 -2.24 0.10
N THR A 85 15.57 -2.87 1.17
CA THR A 85 16.29 -2.14 2.22
C THR A 85 17.61 -1.55 1.72
N LYS A 86 18.11 -1.96 0.54
CA LYS A 86 19.25 -1.30 -0.11
C LYS A 86 18.90 0.12 -0.58
N PHE A 87 17.65 0.34 -0.99
CA PHE A 87 17.16 1.63 -1.50
C PHE A 87 16.54 2.49 -0.39
N TYR A 88 15.73 1.88 0.47
CA TYR A 88 14.97 2.57 1.52
C TYR A 88 15.61 2.54 2.90
N GLY A 89 16.73 1.82 3.03
CA GLY A 89 17.43 1.60 4.29
C GLY A 89 16.70 0.64 5.23
N THR A 90 17.21 0.55 6.45
CA THR A 90 16.68 -0.28 7.53
C THR A 90 16.03 0.56 8.63
N SER A 91 15.61 1.80 8.35
CA SER A 91 14.91 2.64 9.33
C SER A 91 13.45 2.22 9.53
N GLU A 92 12.87 2.54 10.68
CA GLU A 92 11.42 2.41 10.92
C GLU A 92 10.59 3.34 10.01
N ARG A 93 11.21 4.40 9.49
CA ARG A 93 10.60 5.33 8.51
C ARG A 93 10.62 4.79 7.07
N ALA A 94 11.16 3.59 6.82
CA ALA A 94 11.20 3.03 5.48
C ALA A 94 9.80 2.88 4.85
N ALA A 95 8.79 2.52 5.64
CA ALA A 95 7.41 2.43 5.15
C ALA A 95 6.83 3.81 4.75
N GLN A 96 7.19 4.89 5.45
CA GLN A 96 6.77 6.25 5.09
C GLN A 96 7.39 6.67 3.76
N LYS A 97 8.69 6.41 3.57
CA LYS A 97 9.38 6.68 2.30
C LYS A 97 8.76 5.90 1.15
N LEU A 98 8.44 4.62 1.36
CA LEU A 98 7.77 3.78 0.35
C LEU A 98 6.41 4.35 -0.06
N VAL A 99 5.57 4.75 0.91
CA VAL A 99 4.27 5.37 0.61
C VAL A 99 4.47 6.70 -0.13
N HIS A 100 5.38 7.55 0.34
CA HIS A 100 5.64 8.82 -0.30
C HIS A 100 6.08 8.66 -1.77
N ASP A 101 7.08 7.82 -2.01
CA ASP A 101 7.59 7.55 -3.36
C ASP A 101 6.50 6.97 -4.27
N SER A 102 5.67 6.06 -3.76
CA SER A 102 4.56 5.53 -4.55
C SER A 102 3.53 6.59 -4.89
N LEU A 103 3.19 7.51 -3.97
CA LEU A 103 2.22 8.58 -4.26
C LEU A 103 2.77 9.64 -5.21
N THR A 104 4.09 9.84 -5.25
CA THR A 104 4.73 10.80 -6.16
C THR A 104 5.05 10.21 -7.52
N SER A 105 5.39 8.93 -7.59
CA SER A 105 5.93 8.29 -8.79
C SER A 105 4.96 7.32 -9.48
N TYR A 106 3.76 7.09 -8.93
CA TYR A 106 2.83 6.08 -9.49
C TYR A 106 2.52 6.31 -10.98
N LYS A 107 2.39 7.56 -11.43
CA LYS A 107 2.11 7.86 -12.85
C LYS A 107 3.21 7.36 -13.77
N ASN A 108 4.47 7.56 -13.37
CA ASN A 108 5.60 7.07 -14.13
C ASN A 108 5.62 5.53 -14.14
N TRP A 109 5.31 4.88 -13.01
CA TRP A 109 5.23 3.42 -12.95
C TRP A 109 4.08 2.86 -13.79
N GLU A 110 2.93 3.54 -13.82
CA GLU A 110 1.79 3.21 -14.67
C GLU A 110 2.18 3.26 -16.15
N GLU A 111 2.84 4.34 -16.59
CA GLU A 111 3.36 4.44 -17.95
C GLU A 111 4.36 3.33 -18.28
N GLU A 112 5.27 2.97 -17.36
CA GLU A 112 6.22 1.88 -17.58
C GLU A 112 5.53 0.51 -17.64
N ILE A 113 4.52 0.27 -16.81
CA ILE A 113 3.69 -0.95 -16.85
C ILE A 113 2.97 -1.03 -18.19
N GLU A 114 2.32 0.06 -18.62
CA GLU A 114 1.64 0.12 -19.91
C GLU A 114 2.60 -0.09 -21.07
N LYS A 115 3.78 0.54 -21.06
CA LYS A 115 4.81 0.34 -22.09
C LYS A 115 5.22 -1.13 -22.21
N TRP A 116 5.35 -1.82 -21.07
CA TRP A 116 5.66 -3.24 -21.04
C TRP A 116 4.49 -4.12 -21.52
N GLN A 117 3.26 -3.83 -21.09
CA GLN A 117 2.08 -4.65 -21.41
C GLN A 117 1.59 -4.45 -22.86
N ASN A 118 1.71 -3.22 -23.38
CA ASN A 118 1.15 -2.81 -24.67
C ASN A 118 1.57 -3.68 -25.86
N PRO A 119 2.84 -4.09 -26.03
CA PRO A 119 3.26 -4.99 -27.12
C PRO A 119 2.51 -6.31 -27.14
N ILE A 120 2.17 -6.87 -25.97
CA ILE A 120 1.45 -8.14 -25.83
C ILE A 120 -0.06 -7.90 -26.00
N LEU A 121 -0.59 -6.83 -25.40
CA LEU A 121 -2.02 -6.50 -25.47
C LEU A 121 -2.46 -6.13 -26.89
N LYS A 122 -1.61 -5.43 -27.65
CA LYS A 122 -1.91 -4.98 -29.02
C LYS A 122 -1.64 -6.03 -30.09
N ASP A 123 -1.10 -7.20 -29.74
CA ASP A 123 -0.93 -8.27 -30.69
C ASP A 123 -2.28 -8.96 -30.98
N GLU A 124 -2.83 -8.71 -32.17
CA GLU A 124 -4.08 -9.32 -32.64
C GLU A 124 -3.93 -10.82 -32.95
N ARG A 125 -2.70 -11.34 -33.05
CA ARG A 125 -2.44 -12.77 -33.28
C ARG A 125 -2.67 -13.59 -32.01
N LEU A 126 -2.61 -12.95 -30.85
CA LEU A 126 -2.79 -13.59 -29.56
C LEU A 126 -4.28 -13.56 -29.17
N PRO A 127 -4.88 -14.73 -28.88
CA PRO A 127 -6.22 -14.77 -28.32
C PRO A 127 -6.31 -14.02 -26.98
N GLU A 128 -7.44 -13.38 -26.70
CA GLU A 128 -7.65 -12.61 -25.46
C GLU A 128 -7.48 -13.44 -24.19
N TRP A 129 -7.90 -14.72 -24.21
CA TRP A 129 -7.72 -15.61 -23.05
C TRP A 129 -6.24 -15.83 -22.71
N TYR A 130 -5.35 -15.80 -23.71
CA TYR A 130 -3.92 -15.98 -23.51
C TYR A 130 -3.30 -14.76 -22.83
N LYS A 131 -3.67 -13.55 -23.27
CA LYS A 131 -3.24 -12.29 -22.65
C LYS A 131 -3.68 -12.23 -21.18
N PHE A 132 -4.95 -12.55 -20.91
CA PHE A 132 -5.49 -12.58 -19.55
C PHE A 132 -4.78 -13.59 -18.65
N THR A 133 -4.54 -14.81 -19.14
CA THR A 133 -3.85 -15.85 -18.36
C THR A 133 -2.40 -15.45 -18.08
N LEU A 134 -1.69 -14.94 -19.09
CA LEU A 134 -0.29 -14.55 -18.95
C LEU A 134 -0.06 -13.50 -17.87
N PHE A 135 -0.92 -12.47 -17.81
CA PHE A 135 -0.75 -11.40 -16.82
C PHE A 135 -1.18 -11.78 -15.40
N ASN A 136 -2.08 -12.74 -15.23
CA ASN A 136 -2.55 -13.15 -13.90
C ASN A 136 -1.65 -14.20 -13.23
N GLU A 137 -0.82 -14.91 -14.00
CA GLU A 137 0.11 -15.94 -13.49
C GLU A 137 1.53 -15.38 -13.18
N LEU A 138 1.77 -14.08 -13.42
CA LEU A 138 3.02 -13.36 -13.12
C LEU A 138 3.07 -12.88 -11.65
#